data_AF-A0A5E4NQE9-F1
#
_entry.id   AF-A0A5E4NQE9-F1
#
_cell.length_a   1.000
_cell.length_b   1.000
_cell.length_c   1.000
_cell.angle_alpha   90.00
_cell.angle_beta   90.00
_cell.angle_gamma   90.00
#
_symmetry.space_group_name_H-M   'P 1'
#
loop_
_entity.id
_entity.type
_entity.pdbx_description
1 polymer ?
#
loop_
_entity_poly.entity_id
_entity_poly.type
_entity_poly.pdbx_seq_one_letter_code
_entity_poly.pdbx_strand_id
1 'polypeptide(L)'
;MVNHHDAVVLFEELQSAILHALHSASHLFTAIKQLKFQTALSISVKILSTSFPVSRYLQTVNLDFKTALEAANVQNNTQDIRKNCDVEFQQLFLSVITVCEKFDTTVNFPRQSKSDDPEYFLKYSYLL
;
A
#
# COMPACT_ATOMS: atom_id res chain seq x y z
N MET A 1 -11.33 -16.06 -2.79
CA MET A 1 -10.40 -15.11 -2.14
C MET A 1 -9.50 -14.35 -3.13
N VAL A 2 -9.30 -14.82 -4.37
CA VAL A 2 -8.61 -14.05 -5.44
C VAL A 2 -9.37 -12.77 -5.83
N ASN A 3 -10.71 -12.79 -5.78
CA ASN A 3 -11.54 -11.62 -6.08
C ASN A 3 -11.18 -10.34 -5.30
N HIS A 4 -10.68 -10.43 -4.07
CA HIS A 4 -10.31 -9.24 -3.30
C HIS A 4 -8.93 -8.69 -3.68
N HIS A 5 -7.98 -9.55 -4.07
CA HIS A 5 -6.67 -9.13 -4.57
C HIS A 5 -6.86 -8.44 -5.93
N ASP A 6 -7.61 -9.10 -6.82
CA ASP A 6 -7.92 -8.58 -8.15
C ASP A 6 -8.72 -7.28 -8.06
N ALA A 7 -9.68 -7.15 -7.14
CA ALA A 7 -10.46 -5.92 -6.99
C ALA A 7 -9.61 -4.69 -6.64
N VAL A 8 -8.59 -4.84 -5.79
CA VAL A 8 -7.73 -3.70 -5.39
C VAL A 8 -6.76 -3.33 -6.51
N VAL A 9 -6.20 -4.32 -7.22
CA VAL A 9 -5.35 -4.08 -8.39
C VAL A 9 -6.17 -3.46 -9.53
N LEU A 10 -7.34 -4.01 -9.83
CA LEU A 10 -8.26 -3.45 -10.82
C LEU A 10 -8.70 -2.04 -10.45
N PHE A 11 -8.89 -1.74 -9.16
CA PHE A 11 -9.20 -0.38 -8.72
C PHE A 11 -8.06 0.59 -9.00
N GLU A 12 -6.81 0.18 -8.74
CA GLU A 12 -5.61 0.98 -9.08
C GLU A 12 -5.51 1.22 -10.60
N GLU A 13 -5.69 0.17 -11.41
CA GLU A 13 -5.64 0.26 -12.88
C GLU A 13 -6.73 1.17 -13.45
N LEU A 14 -7.96 1.07 -12.92
CA LEU A 14 -9.11 1.85 -13.36
C LEU A 14 -9.21 3.23 -12.69
N GLN A 15 -8.30 3.56 -11.79
CA GLN A 15 -8.40 4.74 -10.92
C GLN A 15 -8.59 6.04 -11.72
N SER A 16 -7.91 6.18 -12.86
CA SER A 16 -8.06 7.35 -13.73
C SER A 16 -9.48 7.47 -14.30
N ALA A 17 -10.08 6.36 -14.74
CA ALA A 17 -11.45 6.35 -15.26
C ALA A 17 -12.48 6.59 -14.15
N ILE A 18 -12.23 6.02 -12.97
CA ILE A 18 -13.05 6.22 -11.77
C ILE A 18 -13.04 7.71 -11.37
N LEU A 19 -11.87 8.34 -11.31
CA LEU A 19 -11.76 9.76 -10.98
C LEU A 19 -12.46 10.66 -12.00
N HIS A 20 -12.38 10.32 -13.29
CA HIS A 20 -13.11 11.04 -14.34
C HIS A 20 -14.64 10.90 -14.16
N ALA A 21 -15.13 9.68 -13.90
CA ALA A 21 -16.55 9.44 -13.67
C ALA A 21 -17.07 10.07 -12.37
N LEU A 22 -16.22 10.16 -11.34
CA LEU A 22 -16.57 10.73 -10.04
C LEU A 22 -16.47 12.26 -9.99
N HIS A 23 -16.12 12.93 -11.09
CA HIS A 23 -16.04 14.40 -11.10
C HIS A 23 -17.34 15.08 -10.62
N SER A 24 -18.51 14.46 -10.87
CA SER A 24 -19.81 14.92 -10.39
C SER A 24 -20.14 14.55 -8.93
N ALA A 25 -19.33 13.72 -8.28
CA ALA A 25 -19.47 13.27 -6.89
C ALA A 25 -18.33 13.85 -6.03
N SER A 26 -18.40 15.16 -5.77
CA SER A 26 -17.32 15.98 -5.22
C SER A 26 -16.65 15.41 -3.96
N HIS A 27 -17.42 14.89 -2.99
CA HIS A 27 -16.86 14.38 -1.75
C HIS A 27 -15.99 13.12 -1.94
N LEU A 28 -16.46 12.16 -2.74
CA LEU A 28 -15.71 10.93 -3.00
C LEU A 28 -14.49 11.21 -3.88
N PHE A 29 -14.66 12.08 -4.88
CA PHE A 29 -13.56 12.57 -5.71
C PHE A 29 -12.44 13.21 -4.87
N THR A 30 -12.81 14.12 -3.95
CA THR A 30 -11.84 14.77 -3.06
C THR A 30 -11.17 13.76 -2.14
N ALA A 31 -11.89 12.78 -1.59
CA ALA A 31 -11.33 11.76 -0.70
C ALA A 31 -10.29 10.87 -1.40
N ILE A 32 -10.61 10.38 -2.61
CA ILE A 32 -9.70 9.52 -3.39
C ILE A 32 -8.44 10.28 -3.79
N LYS A 33 -8.55 11.57 -4.11
CA LYS A 33 -7.38 12.38 -4.46
C LYS A 33 -6.39 12.59 -3.31
N GLN A 34 -6.78 12.42 -2.05
CA GLN A 34 -5.89 12.75 -0.92
C GLN A 34 -4.60 11.92 -0.93
N LEU A 35 -3.47 12.55 -0.63
CA LEU A 35 -2.17 11.88 -0.48
C LEU A 35 -2.25 10.64 0.42
N LYS A 36 -2.94 10.76 1.57
CA LYS A 36 -3.13 9.65 2.51
C LYS A 36 -3.83 8.46 1.87
N PHE A 37 -4.85 8.71 1.04
CA PHE A 37 -5.57 7.66 0.33
C PHE A 37 -4.66 6.98 -0.69
N GLN A 38 -3.92 7.77 -1.49
CA GLN A 38 -3.00 7.25 -2.50
C GLN A 38 -1.88 6.42 -1.86
N THR A 39 -1.28 6.90 -0.77
CA THR A 39 -0.28 6.13 -0.01
C THR A 39 -0.86 4.82 0.53
N ALA A 40 -2.05 4.87 1.14
CA ALA A 40 -2.70 3.67 1.67
C ALA A 40 -3.03 2.65 0.56
N LEU A 41 -3.49 3.11 -0.60
CA LEU A 41 -3.77 2.28 -1.75
C LEU A 41 -2.49 1.60 -2.27
N SER A 42 -1.41 2.36 -2.49
CA SER A 42 -0.14 1.80 -2.99
C SER A 42 0.46 0.78 -2.01
N ILE A 43 0.40 1.03 -0.70
CA ILE A 43 0.81 0.05 0.31
C ILE A 43 -0.05 -1.22 0.23
N SER A 44 -1.37 -1.07 0.10
CA SER A 44 -2.29 -2.20 -0.01
C SER A 44 -2.00 -3.04 -1.26
N VAL A 45 -1.78 -2.40 -2.41
CA VAL A 45 -1.40 -3.07 -3.66
C VAL A 45 -0.10 -3.85 -3.49
N LYS A 46 0.92 -3.27 -2.85
CA LYS A 46 2.21 -3.95 -2.59
C LYS A 46 2.05 -5.18 -1.69
N ILE A 47 1.28 -5.06 -0.60
CA ILE A 47 1.00 -6.17 0.33
C ILE A 47 0.26 -7.30 -0.42
N LEU A 48 -0.81 -6.95 -1.12
CA LEU A 48 -1.63 -7.92 -1.84
C LEU A 48 -0.85 -8.58 -2.98
N SER A 49 -0.04 -7.83 -3.72
CA SER A 49 0.85 -8.39 -4.75
C SER A 49 1.84 -9.40 -4.16
N THR A 50 2.33 -9.14 -2.93
CA THR A 50 3.22 -10.06 -2.23
C THR A 50 2.50 -11.34 -1.80
N SER A 51 1.24 -11.27 -1.36
CA SER A 51 0.46 -12.44 -0.93
C SER A 51 -0.31 -13.16 -2.06
N PHE A 52 -0.39 -12.56 -3.24
CA PHE A 52 -1.14 -13.09 -4.37
C PHE A 52 -0.69 -14.49 -4.82
N PRO A 53 0.62 -14.80 -4.95
CA PRO A 53 1.05 -16.13 -5.38
C PRO A 53 0.62 -17.24 -4.40
N VAL A 54 0.63 -16.97 -3.09
CA VAL A 54 0.13 -17.92 -2.07
C VAL A 54 -1.35 -18.18 -2.28
N SER A 55 -2.14 -17.11 -2.47
CA SER A 55 -3.58 -17.23 -2.73
C SER A 55 -3.87 -18.05 -3.99
N ARG A 56 -3.03 -17.92 -5.03
CA ARG A 56 -3.12 -18.74 -6.24
C ARG A 56 -2.83 -20.20 -5.94
N TYR A 57 -1.71 -20.51 -5.29
CA TYR A 57 -1.34 -21.89 -4.97
C TYR A 57 -2.44 -22.61 -4.17
N LEU A 58 -2.98 -21.96 -3.15
CA LEU A 58 -4.06 -22.52 -2.31
C LEU A 58 -5.37 -22.77 -3.06
N GLN A 59 -5.60 -22.09 -4.19
CA GLN A 59 -6.84 -22.19 -4.97
C GLN A 59 -6.69 -23.14 -6.17
N THR A 60 -5.51 -23.22 -6.76
CA THR A 60 -5.27 -24.03 -7.97
C THR A 60 -4.76 -25.42 -7.65
N VAL A 61 -4.06 -25.58 -6.53
CA VAL A 61 -3.50 -26.86 -6.11
C VAL A 61 -4.00 -27.09 -4.68
N ASN A 62 -4.44 -28.30 -4.36
CA ASN A 62 -4.88 -28.64 -3.00
C ASN A 62 -3.64 -28.83 -2.09
N LEU A 63 -2.79 -27.80 -2.01
CA LEU A 63 -1.59 -27.74 -1.20
C LEU A 63 -1.95 -27.26 0.20
N ASP A 64 -1.23 -27.76 1.20
CA ASP A 64 -1.26 -27.14 2.52
C ASP A 64 -0.59 -25.76 2.49
N PHE A 65 -0.90 -24.96 3.50
CA PHE A 65 -0.45 -23.57 3.59
C PHE A 65 1.07 -23.43 3.62
N LYS A 66 1.78 -24.35 4.26
CA LYS A 66 3.24 -24.26 4.38
C LYS A 66 3.89 -24.46 3.02
N THR A 67 3.50 -25.51 2.29
CA THR A 67 4.02 -25.77 0.95
C THR A 67 3.64 -24.66 -0.03
N ALA A 68 2.44 -24.09 0.07
CA ALA A 68 2.04 -22.93 -0.73
C ALA A 68 2.91 -21.69 -0.43
N LEU A 69 3.25 -21.44 0.84
CA LEU A 69 4.08 -20.31 1.25
C LEU A 69 5.52 -20.44 0.75
N GLU A 70 6.09 -21.65 0.83
CA GLU A 70 7.42 -21.99 0.32
C GLU A 70 7.47 -21.85 -1.21
N ALA A 71 6.49 -22.42 -1.92
CA ALA A 71 6.40 -22.35 -3.39
C ALA A 71 6.17 -20.92 -3.91
N ALA A 72 5.48 -20.09 -3.13
CA ALA A 72 5.24 -18.68 -3.44
C ALA A 72 6.43 -17.76 -3.15
N ASN A 73 7.48 -18.26 -2.50
CA ASN A 73 8.67 -17.51 -2.11
C ASN A 73 8.39 -16.23 -1.28
N VAL A 74 7.22 -16.14 -0.64
CA VAL A 74 6.78 -14.93 0.07
C VAL A 74 7.68 -14.61 1.25
N GLN A 75 8.22 -15.64 1.90
CA GLN A 75 9.13 -15.47 3.04
C GLN A 75 10.40 -14.74 2.62
N ASN A 76 11.01 -15.10 1.48
CA ASN A 76 12.21 -14.42 0.99
C ASN A 76 11.89 -12.99 0.53
N ASN A 77 10.81 -12.80 -0.24
CA ASN A 77 10.37 -11.46 -0.65
C ASN A 77 10.13 -10.54 0.56
N THR A 78 9.51 -11.05 1.62
CA THR A 78 9.26 -10.27 2.85
C THR A 78 10.57 -9.95 3.58
N GLN A 79 11.54 -10.87 3.59
CA GLN A 79 12.85 -10.62 4.19
C GLN A 79 13.65 -9.58 3.40
N ASP A 80 13.57 -9.61 2.09
CA ASP A 80 14.25 -8.64 1.23
C ASP A 80 13.63 -7.24 1.38
N ILE A 81 12.30 -7.15 1.48
CA ILE A 81 11.62 -5.88 1.82
C ILE A 81 12.09 -5.37 3.19
N ARG A 82 12.21 -6.22 4.20
CA ARG A 82 12.69 -5.81 5.54
C ARG A 82 14.11 -5.29 5.52
N LYS A 83 15.01 -5.96 4.79
CA LYS A 83 16.42 -5.56 4.68
C LYS A 83 16.58 -4.23 3.94
N ASN A 84 15.70 -3.95 2.98
CA ASN A 84 15.76 -2.77 2.13
C ASN A 84 14.62 -1.78 2.41
N CYS A 85 14.07 -1.78 3.63
CA CYS A 85 12.81 -1.11 3.96
C CYS A 85 12.81 0.38 3.57
N ASP A 86 13.89 1.10 3.85
CA ASP A 86 14.00 2.53 3.54
C ASP A 86 13.95 2.78 2.02
N VAL A 87 14.65 1.95 1.25
CA VAL A 87 14.70 2.05 -0.22
C VAL A 87 13.34 1.68 -0.83
N GLU A 88 12.74 0.60 -0.37
CA GLU A 88 11.40 0.16 -0.80
C GLU A 88 10.35 1.23 -0.50
N PHE A 89 10.39 1.82 0.70
CA PHE A 89 9.49 2.90 1.07
C PHE A 89 9.73 4.16 0.23
N GLN A 90 10.98 4.55 -0.01
CA GLN A 90 11.30 5.70 -0.84
C GLN A 90 10.78 5.52 -2.28
N GLN A 91 10.96 4.35 -2.88
CA GLN A 91 10.46 4.05 -4.22
C GLN A 91 8.92 4.07 -4.29
N LEU A 92 8.27 3.47 -3.28
CA LEU A 92 6.81 3.50 -3.17
C LEU A 92 6.31 4.94 -3.04
N PHE A 93 6.94 5.73 -2.18
CA PHE A 93 6.55 7.10 -1.93
C PHE A 93 6.74 8.01 -3.16
N LEU A 94 7.85 7.85 -3.88
CA LEU A 94 8.06 8.54 -5.16
C LEU A 94 6.97 8.19 -6.19
N SER A 95 6.58 6.91 -6.26
CA SER A 95 5.50 6.48 -7.14
C SER A 95 4.16 7.14 -6.78
N VAL A 96 3.87 7.25 -5.48
CA VAL A 96 2.67 7.96 -4.98
C VAL A 96 2.69 9.44 -5.35
N ILE A 97 3.85 10.11 -5.26
CA ILE A 97 3.98 11.51 -5.66
C ILE A 97 3.64 11.67 -7.14
N THR A 98 4.21 10.82 -8.01
CA THR A 98 3.93 10.84 -9.46
C THR A 98 2.44 10.67 -9.75
N VAL A 99 1.75 9.77 -9.02
CA VAL A 99 0.30 9.58 -9.14
C VAL A 99 -0.46 10.84 -8.68
N CYS A 100 -0.07 11.45 -7.56
CA CYS A 100 -0.69 12.66 -7.03
C CYS A 100 -0.53 13.85 -8.00
N GLU A 101 0.65 14.00 -8.61
CA GLU A 101 0.94 15.02 -9.64
C GLU A 101 0.04 14.83 -10.87
N LYS A 102 -0.10 13.59 -11.35
CA LYS A 102 -1.00 13.25 -12.48
C LYS A 102 -2.44 13.65 -12.21
N PHE A 103 -2.87 13.60 -10.95
CA PHE A 103 -4.24 13.94 -10.56
C PHE A 103 -4.40 15.38 -10.06
N ASP A 104 -3.37 16.23 -10.16
CA ASP A 104 -3.38 17.60 -9.66
C ASP A 104 -3.79 17.66 -8.16
N THR A 105 -3.09 16.85 -7.36
CA THR A 105 -3.24 16.80 -5.90
C THR A 105 -2.05 17.47 -5.26
N THR A 106 -2.30 18.47 -4.41
CA THR A 106 -1.25 19.10 -3.61
C THR A 106 -0.68 18.11 -2.59
N VAL A 107 0.60 17.74 -2.77
CA VAL A 107 1.35 16.94 -1.79
C VAL A 107 1.83 17.86 -0.68
N ASN A 108 1.06 17.92 0.41
CA ASN A 108 1.46 18.64 1.62
C ASN A 108 2.03 17.67 2.64
N PHE A 109 3.32 17.82 2.95
CA PHE A 109 3.95 17.10 4.03
C PHE A 109 3.42 17.63 5.36
N PRO A 110 2.90 16.78 6.26
CA PRO A 110 2.56 17.22 7.61
C PRO A 110 3.84 17.75 8.27
N ARG A 111 3.76 18.95 8.85
CA ARG A 111 4.85 19.48 9.67
C ARG A 111 5.08 18.50 10.81
N GLN A 112 6.29 17.96 10.91
CA GLN A 112 6.69 17.17 12.08
C GLN A 112 6.56 18.05 13.31
N SER A 113 5.66 17.67 14.21
CA SER A 113 5.58 18.28 15.54
C SER A 113 6.61 17.58 16.44
N LYS A 114 7.10 18.26 17.50
CA LYS A 114 8.08 17.67 18.43
C LYS A 114 7.59 16.39 19.12
N SER A 115 6.28 16.12 19.12
CA SER A 115 5.67 14.88 19.63
C SER A 115 5.72 13.71 18.65
N ASP A 116 6.03 13.95 17.36
CA ASP A 116 6.16 12.91 16.33
C ASP A 116 7.60 12.35 16.26
N ASP A 117 8.49 12.84 17.13
CA ASP A 117 9.84 12.33 17.27
C ASP A 117 9.82 10.95 17.97
N PRO A 118 10.36 9.89 17.34
CA PRO A 118 10.42 8.56 17.97
C PRO A 118 11.17 8.54 19.31
N GLU A 119 12.10 9.48 19.56
CA GLU A 119 12.72 9.62 20.89
C GLU A 119 11.72 10.05 21.97
N TYR A 120 10.71 10.84 21.60
CA TYR A 120 9.67 11.31 22.52
C TYR A 120 8.79 10.14 22.98
N PHE A 121 8.39 9.24 22.06
CA PHE A 121 7.63 8.04 22.42
C PHE A 121 8.41 7.12 23.34
N LEU A 122 9.69 6.85 23.04
CA LEU A 122 10.55 6.01 23.88
C LEU A 122 10.74 6.60 25.28
N LYS A 123 10.85 7.92 25.43
CA LYS A 123 11.08 8.58 26.71
C LYS A 123 9.89 8.47 27.68
N TYR A 124 8.67 8.34 27.17
CA TYR A 124 7.44 8.27 27.99
C TYR A 124 6.82 6.88 28.09
N SER A 125 7.24 5.91 27.28
CA SER A 125 6.82 4.51 27.40
C SER A 125 7.47 3.74 28.57
N TYR A 126 8.52 4.28 29.21
CA TYR A 126 9.14 3.71 30.42
C TYR A 126 8.56 4.25 31.75
N LEU A 127 7.50 5.05 31.70
CA LEU A 127 6.83 5.64 32.87
C LEU A 127 5.45 5.01 33.18
N LEU A 128 5.12 3.89 32.54
CA LEU A 128 3.97 3.02 32.83
C LEU A 128 4.45 1.62 33.17
#